data_AF-A0A3D0ZA14-F1
#
_entry.id   AF-A0A3D0ZA14-F1
#
_cell.length_a   1.000
_cell.length_b   1.000
_cell.length_c   1.000
_cell.angle_alpha   90.00
_cell.angle_beta   90.00
_cell.angle_gamma   90.00
#
_symmetry.space_group_name_H-M   'P 1'
#
loop_
_entity.id
_entity.type
_entity.pdbx_description
1 polymer ?
#
loop_
_entity_poly.entity_id
_entity_poly.type
_entity_poly.pdbx_seq_one_letter_code
_entity_poly.pdbx_strand_id
1 'polypeptide(L)'
;MAEGLSPQKKSHGFISSGGFKIAVLVVLALILLIPITMIRSMVRERGYRAQEAEQSIMEAWGSQFVLYGPVIRIPVIEREEIRSKTEKDGEKTEIVERNKTLWITPKNVEVQSDFSAQKKRRGIFSVALFS
;
A
#
# COMPACT_ATOMS: atom_id res chain seq x y z
N MET A 1 -55.10 36.97 71.82
CA MET A 1 -53.71 37.42 71.61
C MET A 1 -53.14 36.56 70.50
N ALA A 2 -52.91 37.16 69.34
CA ALA A 2 -52.52 36.48 68.11
C ALA A 2 -51.01 36.61 67.93
N GLU A 3 -50.31 35.50 67.67
CA GLU A 3 -48.99 35.53 67.04
C GLU A 3 -49.06 34.70 65.76
N GLY A 4 -49.00 35.44 64.65
CA GLY A 4 -49.07 34.89 63.30
C GLY A 4 -47.80 34.13 62.94
N LEU A 5 -47.99 32.91 62.46
CA LEU A 5 -46.98 32.18 61.72
C LEU A 5 -46.88 32.81 60.32
N SER A 6 -45.78 33.51 60.04
CA SER A 6 -45.48 34.02 58.71
C SER A 6 -44.93 32.88 57.82
N PRO A 7 -45.38 32.75 56.57
CA PRO A 7 -44.80 31.76 55.68
C PRO A 7 -43.49 32.31 55.07
N GLN A 8 -42.39 31.61 55.34
CA GLN A 8 -41.09 31.84 54.71
C GLN A 8 -41.18 31.57 53.19
N LYS A 9 -41.01 32.62 52.38
CA LYS A 9 -41.00 32.53 50.91
C LYS A 9 -39.63 32.04 50.42
N LYS A 10 -39.56 30.77 49.98
CA LYS A 10 -38.36 30.18 49.40
C LYS A 10 -38.13 30.74 47.98
N SER A 11 -37.09 31.54 47.81
CA SER A 11 -36.63 32.01 46.50
C SER A 11 -36.05 30.83 45.71
N HIS A 12 -36.82 30.29 44.77
CA HIS A 12 -36.30 29.33 43.80
C HIS A 12 -35.42 30.10 42.81
N GLY A 13 -34.11 30.14 43.09
CA GLY A 13 -33.13 30.71 42.16
C GLY A 13 -33.21 29.99 40.82
N PHE A 14 -33.21 30.75 39.73
CA PHE A 14 -33.32 30.33 38.32
C PHE A 14 -32.44 29.10 37.93
N ILE A 15 -31.38 28.84 38.68
CA ILE A 15 -30.43 27.71 38.56
C ILE A 15 -31.09 26.34 38.83
N SER A 16 -32.24 26.32 39.49
CA SER A 16 -32.95 25.10 39.88
C SER A 16 -33.95 24.56 38.85
N SER A 17 -34.20 25.30 37.75
CA SER A 17 -35.08 24.84 36.69
C SER A 17 -34.45 23.68 35.90
N GLY A 18 -35.24 22.65 35.58
CA GLY A 18 -34.75 21.46 34.87
C GLY A 18 -34.09 21.79 33.52
N GLY A 19 -34.60 22.80 32.80
CA GLY A 19 -34.04 23.25 31.53
C GLY A 19 -32.62 23.82 31.63
N PHE A 20 -32.32 24.58 32.70
CA PHE A 20 -30.97 25.12 32.91
C PHE A 20 -29.94 24.00 33.11
N LYS A 21 -30.30 22.95 33.86
CA LYS A 21 -29.42 21.79 34.08
C LYS A 21 -29.11 21.04 32.78
N ILE A 22 -30.11 20.88 31.91
CA ILE A 22 -29.92 20.23 30.60
C ILE A 22 -29.00 21.07 29.72
N ALA A 23 -29.19 22.40 29.67
CA ALA A 23 -28.34 23.30 28.91
C ALA A 23 -26.86 23.21 29.34
N VAL A 24 -26.61 23.21 30.65
CA VAL A 24 -25.24 23.05 31.20
C VAL A 24 -24.63 21.70 30.81
N LEU A 25 -25.41 20.61 30.87
CA LEU A 25 -24.97 19.28 30.45
C LEU A 25 -24.57 19.24 28.97
N VAL A 26 -25.37 19.86 28.09
CA VAL A 26 -25.08 19.93 26.65
C VAL A 26 -23.80 20.73 26.40
N VAL A 27 -23.62 21.88 27.08
CA VAL A 27 -22.40 22.69 26.95
C VAL A 27 -21.17 21.91 27.42
N LEU A 28 -21.25 21.19 28.55
CA LEU A 28 -20.16 20.34 29.02
C LEU A 28 -19.84 19.21 28.04
N ALA A 29 -20.86 18.57 27.45
CA ALA A 29 -20.66 17.54 26.44
C ALA A 29 -19.97 18.09 25.18
N LEU A 30 -20.32 19.30 24.75
CA LEU A 30 -19.65 19.98 23.62
C LEU A 30 -18.20 20.32 23.94
N ILE A 31 -17.91 20.81 25.15
CA ILE A 31 -16.55 21.09 25.61
C ILE A 31 -15.70 19.81 25.58
N LEU A 32 -16.26 18.67 25.99
CA LEU A 32 -15.59 17.36 25.95
C LEU A 32 -15.40 16.80 24.54
N LEU A 33 -16.18 17.27 23.55
CA LEU A 33 -16.07 16.81 22.18
C LEU A 33 -14.79 17.34 21.50
N ILE A 34 -14.36 18.55 21.86
CA ILE A 34 -13.13 19.19 21.34
C ILE A 34 -11.88 18.35 21.64
N PRO A 35 -11.56 17.94 22.89
CA PRO A 35 -10.38 17.14 23.15
C PRO A 35 -10.46 15.74 22.53
N ILE A 36 -11.65 15.15 22.43
CA ILE A 36 -11.82 13.83 21.79
C ILE A 36 -11.46 13.90 20.30
N THR A 37 -11.90 14.93 19.58
CA THR A 37 -11.57 15.08 18.16
C THR A 37 -10.09 15.38 17.95
N MET A 38 -9.46 16.17 18.83
CA MET A 38 -8.01 16.42 18.81
C MET A 38 -7.18 15.15 19.05
N ILE A 39 -7.59 14.29 19.98
CA ILE A 39 -6.90 13.01 20.19
C ILE A 39 -7.02 12.13 18.95
N ARG A 40 -8.23 12.04 18.36
CA ARG A 40 -8.46 11.25 17.14
C ARG A 40 -7.64 11.77 15.95
N SER A 41 -7.47 13.09 15.80
CA SER A 41 -6.63 13.65 14.73
C SER A 41 -5.15 13.32 14.93
N MET A 42 -4.62 13.43 16.16
CA MET A 42 -3.24 13.06 16.45
C MET A 42 -2.96 11.56 16.26
N VAL A 43 -3.90 10.69 16.64
CA VAL A 43 -3.78 9.25 16.39
C VAL A 43 -3.78 8.95 14.89
N ARG A 44 -4.66 9.61 14.13
CA ARG A 44 -4.71 9.48 12.67
C ARG A 44 -3.41 9.94 12.02
N GLU A 45 -2.84 11.04 12.49
CA GLU A 45 -1.55 11.56 12.01
C GLU A 45 -0.41 10.56 12.27
N ARG A 46 -0.39 9.87 13.41
CA ARG A 46 0.60 8.82 13.68
C ARG A 46 0.45 7.61 12.74
N GLY A 47 -0.78 7.22 12.41
CA GLY A 47 -1.04 6.18 11.42
C GLY A 47 -0.52 6.57 10.04
N TYR A 48 -0.86 7.77 9.58
CA TYR A 48 -0.40 8.30 8.30
C TYR A 48 1.12 8.41 8.23
N ARG A 49 1.78 8.95 9.27
CA ARG A 49 3.24 9.07 9.31
C ARG A 49 3.97 7.73 9.30
N ALA A 50 3.38 6.69 9.90
CA ALA A 50 3.94 5.35 9.86
C ALA A 50 3.86 4.74 8.45
N GLN A 51 2.71 4.88 7.80
CA GLN A 51 2.49 4.41 6.44
C GLN A 51 3.37 5.15 5.41
N GLU A 52 3.50 6.47 5.55
CA GLU A 52 4.38 7.30 4.71
C GLU A 52 5.86 6.93 4.91
N ALA A 53 6.29 6.66 6.14
CA ALA A 53 7.66 6.21 6.40
C ALA A 53 7.93 4.83 5.76
N GLU A 54 7.00 3.88 5.85
CA GLU A 54 7.12 2.57 5.22
C GLU A 54 7.20 2.70 3.68
N GLN A 55 6.29 3.47 3.08
CA GLN A 55 6.25 3.69 1.64
C GLN A 55 7.52 4.40 1.14
N SER A 56 8.00 5.44 1.85
CA SER A 56 9.24 6.13 1.48
C SER A 56 10.47 5.23 1.51
N ILE A 57 10.49 4.23 2.40
CA ILE A 57 11.59 3.27 2.48
C ILE A 57 11.48 2.23 1.36
N MET A 58 10.26 1.75 1.06
CA MET A 58 10.03 0.84 -0.08
C MET A 58 10.33 1.50 -1.43
N GLU A 59 9.98 2.77 -1.62
CA GLU A 59 10.31 3.54 -2.83
C GLU A 59 11.82 3.74 -2.98
N ALA A 60 12.54 4.03 -1.89
CA ALA A 60 13.98 4.23 -1.92
C ALA A 60 14.78 2.93 -2.17
N TRP A 61 14.20 1.75 -1.89
CA TRP A 61 14.91 0.46 -1.95
C TRP A 61 14.37 -0.53 -2.98
N GLY A 62 13.42 -0.11 -3.82
CA GLY A 62 12.85 -0.94 -4.87
C GLY A 62 11.59 -1.63 -4.37
N SER A 63 10.43 -1.09 -4.77
CA SER A 63 9.11 -1.52 -4.32
C SER A 63 8.80 -2.99 -4.57
N GLN A 64 9.39 -3.59 -5.62
CA GLN A 64 9.22 -4.98 -5.99
C GLN A 64 10.48 -5.50 -6.68
N PHE A 65 11.11 -6.54 -6.13
CA PHE A 65 12.19 -7.25 -6.80
C PHE A 65 11.58 -8.31 -7.72
N VAL A 66 11.53 -8.04 -9.03
CA VAL A 66 11.09 -9.01 -10.04
C VAL A 66 12.34 -9.62 -10.68
N LEU A 67 12.65 -10.87 -10.31
CA LEU A 67 13.79 -11.60 -10.86
C LEU A 67 13.39 -12.31 -12.15
N TYR A 68 14.01 -11.93 -13.27
CA TYR A 68 13.86 -12.63 -14.54
C TYR A 68 14.96 -13.69 -14.70
N GLY A 69 14.60 -14.88 -15.20
CA GLY A 69 15.54 -15.95 -15.50
C GLY A 69 16.41 -15.65 -16.74
N PRO A 70 17.53 -16.37 -16.92
CA PRO A 70 18.40 -16.18 -18.08
C PRO A 70 17.72 -16.59 -19.39
N VAL A 71 18.03 -15.86 -20.47
CA VAL A 71 17.58 -16.17 -21.83
C VAL A 71 18.80 -16.49 -22.69
N ILE A 72 18.81 -17.65 -23.33
CA ILE A 72 19.92 -18.09 -24.19
C ILE A 72 19.55 -17.80 -25.65
N ARG A 73 20.46 -17.12 -26.37
CA ARG A 73 20.35 -16.84 -27.80
C ARG A 73 21.28 -17.77 -28.58
N ILE A 74 20.74 -18.58 -29.48
CA ILE A 74 21.52 -19.50 -30.33
C ILE A 74 21.25 -19.17 -31.80
N PRO A 75 22.26 -18.74 -32.60
CA PRO A 75 22.10 -18.60 -34.04
C PRO A 75 21.99 -19.99 -34.68
N VAL A 76 21.00 -20.18 -35.54
CA VAL A 76 20.75 -21.43 -36.28
C VAL A 76 20.56 -21.14 -37.76
N ILE A 77 20.89 -22.11 -38.61
CA ILE A 77 20.66 -22.02 -40.06
C ILE A 77 19.51 -22.98 -40.37
N GLU A 78 18.37 -22.44 -40.79
CA GLU A 78 17.20 -23.21 -41.19
C GLU A 78 17.27 -23.44 -42.70
N ARG A 79 17.21 -24.71 -43.12
CA ARG A 79 17.15 -25.08 -44.54
C ARG A 79 15.69 -25.32 -44.91
N GLU A 80 15.11 -24.44 -45.72
CA GLU A 80 13.80 -24.67 -46.31
C GLU A 80 13.98 -25.24 -47.72
N GLU A 81 13.44 -26.44 -47.95
CA GLU A 81 13.31 -26.99 -49.31
C GLU A 81 12.09 -26.37 -49.97
N ILE A 82 12.31 -25.40 -50.86
CA ILE A 82 11.25 -24.82 -51.66
C ILE A 82 11.13 -25.65 -52.94
N ARG A 83 10.07 -26.46 -53.01
CA ARG A 83 9.70 -27.15 -54.25
C ARG A 83 8.93 -26.18 -55.14
N SER A 84 9.61 -25.59 -56.12
CA SER A 84 8.93 -24.78 -57.14
C SER A 84 8.58 -25.66 -58.32
N LYS A 85 7.28 -25.69 -58.67
CA LYS A 85 6.78 -26.43 -59.84
C LYS A 85 6.75 -25.46 -61.01
N THR A 86 7.72 -25.57 -61.92
CA THR A 86 7.69 -24.82 -63.19
C THR A 86 7.13 -25.71 -64.30
N GLU A 87 6.19 -25.17 -65.07
CA GLU A 87 5.30 -25.87 -66.01
C GLU A 87 5.97 -26.52 -67.23
N LYS A 88 7.31 -26.50 -67.35
CA LYS A 88 8.02 -26.91 -68.58
C LYS A 88 9.24 -27.81 -68.43
N ASP A 89 9.73 -28.05 -67.22
CA ASP A 89 10.88 -28.93 -67.00
C ASP A 89 10.80 -29.45 -65.56
N GLY A 90 11.13 -30.72 -65.35
CA GLY A 90 10.83 -31.48 -64.13
C GLY A 90 11.15 -30.79 -62.79
N GLU A 91 10.45 -31.21 -61.73
CA GLU A 91 10.51 -30.62 -60.38
C GLU A 91 11.94 -30.23 -59.96
N LYS A 92 12.18 -28.92 -59.78
CA LYS A 92 13.45 -28.40 -59.26
C LYS A 92 13.29 -28.15 -57.76
N THR A 93 14.07 -28.87 -56.97
CA THR A 93 14.16 -28.64 -55.52
C THR A 93 15.24 -27.61 -55.26
N GLU A 94 14.87 -26.44 -54.76
CA GLU A 94 15.82 -25.39 -54.37
C GLU A 94 15.93 -25.39 -52.84
N ILE A 95 17.14 -25.58 -52.31
CA ILE A 95 17.42 -25.55 -50.88
C ILE A 95 17.82 -24.13 -50.53
N VAL A 96 16.97 -23.42 -49.79
CA VAL A 96 17.25 -22.07 -49.32
C VAL A 96 17.71 -22.14 -47.87
N GLU A 97 18.95 -21.69 -47.61
CA GLU A 97 19.47 -21.54 -46.25
C GLU A 97 19.11 -20.14 -45.70
N ARG A 98 18.41 -20.09 -44.56
CA ARG A 98 18.08 -18.83 -43.87
C ARG A 98 18.70 -18.81 -42.48
N ASN A 99 19.42 -17.73 -42.19
CA ASN A 99 19.90 -17.46 -40.83
C ASN A 99 18.72 -17.10 -39.93
N LYS A 100 18.52 -17.85 -38.86
CA LYS A 100 17.47 -17.65 -37.86
C LYS A 100 18.10 -17.63 -36.46
N THR A 101 17.46 -16.95 -35.53
CA THR A 101 17.93 -16.90 -34.14
C THR A 101 16.92 -17.60 -33.26
N LEU A 102 17.37 -18.62 -32.53
CA LEU A 102 16.57 -19.35 -31.56
C LEU A 102 16.76 -18.74 -30.16
N TRP A 103 15.65 -18.52 -29.48
CA TRP A 103 15.61 -18.02 -28.11
C TRP A 103 15.10 -19.13 -27.20
N ILE A 104 15.93 -19.58 -26.26
CA ILE A 104 15.59 -20.68 -25.36
C ILE A 104 15.58 -20.15 -23.93
N THR A 105 14.50 -20.44 -23.22
CA THR A 105 14.40 -20.26 -21.77
C THR A 105 14.46 -21.62 -21.07
N PRO A 106 15.20 -21.74 -19.96
CA PRO A 106 15.25 -22.97 -19.18
C PRO A 106 13.88 -23.29 -18.57
N LYS A 107 13.49 -24.57 -18.61
CA LYS A 107 12.23 -25.07 -18.03
C LYS A 107 12.22 -24.96 -16.50
N ASN A 108 13.37 -25.20 -15.88
CA ASN A 108 13.59 -25.10 -14.44
C ASN A 108 14.79 -24.16 -14.21
N VAL A 109 14.65 -23.24 -13.27
CA VAL A 109 15.74 -22.36 -12.82
C VAL A 109 15.86 -22.53 -11.31
N GLU A 110 17.04 -22.93 -10.84
CA GLU A 110 17.37 -22.95 -9.42
C GLU A 110 18.22 -21.72 -9.12
N VAL A 111 17.74 -20.85 -8.23
CA VAL A 111 18.43 -19.63 -7.80
C VAL A 111 18.77 -19.79 -6.32
N GLN A 112 20.06 -19.86 -6.01
CA GLN A 112 20.55 -19.72 -4.64
C GLN A 112 21.04 -18.29 -4.43
N SER A 113 20.48 -17.62 -3.42
CA SER A 113 20.86 -16.27 -3.03
C SER A 113 20.89 -16.19 -1.52
N ASP A 114 22.04 -15.81 -0.98
CA ASP A 114 22.22 -15.51 0.44
C ASP A 114 21.80 -14.06 0.70
N PHE A 115 20.57 -13.87 1.19
CA PHE A 115 20.08 -12.55 1.56
C PHE A 115 20.46 -12.23 3.02
N SER A 116 21.26 -11.19 3.20
CA SER A 116 21.56 -10.60 4.51
C SER A 116 20.59 -9.47 4.81
N ALA A 117 19.78 -9.62 5.87
CA ALA A 117 18.85 -8.57 6.29
C ALA A 117 19.56 -7.50 7.13
N GLN A 118 19.91 -6.36 6.53
CA GLN A 118 20.39 -5.19 7.27
C GLN A 118 19.21 -4.33 7.73
N LYS A 119 19.06 -4.11 9.04
CA LYS A 119 18.06 -3.17 9.55
C LYS A 119 18.53 -1.73 9.36
N LYS A 120 17.86 -0.96 8.50
CA LYS A 120 18.10 0.48 8.36
C LYS A 120 17.02 1.26 9.13
N ARG A 121 17.41 2.34 9.80
CA ARG A 121 16.51 3.18 10.63
C ARG A 121 16.38 4.58 10.04
N ARG A 122 15.15 5.10 10.03
CA ARG A 122 14.86 6.53 9.83
C ARG A 122 13.93 6.99 10.94
N GLY A 123 14.44 7.84 11.84
CA GLY A 123 13.73 8.25 13.05
C GLY A 123 13.43 7.06 13.98
N ILE A 124 12.17 6.92 14.40
CA ILE A 124 11.71 5.80 15.25
C ILE A 124 11.39 4.52 14.46
N PHE A 125 11.40 4.57 13.14
CA PHE A 125 10.99 3.46 12.27
C PHE A 125 12.20 2.64 11.81
N SER A 126 12.05 1.31 11.78
CA SER A 126 13.07 0.37 11.32
C SER A 126 12.48 -0.54 10.25
N VAL A 127 13.18 -0.69 9.13
CA VAL A 127 12.80 -1.61 8.05
C VAL A 127 13.92 -2.62 7.86
N ALA A 128 13.54 -3.89 7.71
CA ALA A 128 14.44 -4.97 7.39
C ALA A 128 14.73 -4.94 5.89
N LEU A 129 16.00 -4.96 5.54
CA LEU A 129 16.44 -4.66 4.18
C LEU A 129 17.30 -5.80 3.69
N PHE A 130 16.83 -6.52 2.66
CA PHE A 130 17.45 -7.75 2.17
C PHE A 130 18.46 -7.39 1.07
N SER A 131 19.74 -7.68 1.29
CA SER A 131 20.85 -7.47 0.34
C SER A 131 21.67 -8.73 0.14
#